data_AF-A0A926TJH5-F1
#
_entry.id   AF-A0A926TJH5-F1
#
_cell.length_a   1.000
_cell.length_b   1.000
_cell.length_c   1.000
_cell.angle_alpha   90.00
_cell.angle_beta   90.00
_cell.angle_gamma   90.00
#
_symmetry.space_group_name_H-M   'P 1'
#
loop_
_entity.id
_entity.type
_entity.pdbx_description
1 polymer ?
#
loop_
_entity_poly.entity_id
_entity_poly.type
_entity_poly.pdbx_seq_one_letter_code
_entity_poly.pdbx_strand_id
1 'polypeptide(L)'
;STAPRPTAVVTGTVFYLQRIALPPSAVVEVKLLDVSRPDAPAVTIAEQTLPTKGKQVPISFSLTYDPTKILPTHDYVVQARILVDGSPRWINTSRYAVITQGNPTQVDVRVDMVNSNNQPN
;
A
#
# COMPACT_ATOMS: atom_id res chain seq x y z
N SER A 1 18.90 29.25 -2.40
CA SER A 1 18.46 28.14 -3.27
C SER A 1 18.27 26.89 -2.46
N THR A 2 17.05 26.37 -2.38
CA THR A 2 16.79 25.04 -1.80
C THR A 2 17.01 24.02 -2.91
N ALA A 3 17.97 23.11 -2.77
CA ALA A 3 18.15 22.02 -3.73
C ALA A 3 16.88 21.14 -3.80
N PRO A 4 16.53 20.59 -4.98
CA PRO A 4 15.41 19.65 -5.08
C PRO A 4 15.66 18.44 -4.18
N ARG A 5 14.65 18.04 -3.40
CA ARG A 5 14.73 16.81 -2.60
C ARG A 5 14.74 15.60 -3.53
N PRO A 6 15.60 14.61 -3.31
CA PRO A 6 15.58 13.38 -4.09
C PRO A 6 14.22 12.69 -3.92
N THR A 7 13.73 12.07 -4.99
CA THR A 7 12.48 11.31 -4.99
C THR A 7 12.72 9.94 -5.62
N ALA A 8 12.10 8.92 -5.04
CA ALA A 8 12.07 7.56 -5.55
C ALA A 8 10.62 7.04 -5.52
N VAL A 9 10.33 5.95 -6.23
CA VAL A 9 8.95 5.47 -6.42
C VAL A 9 8.87 3.96 -6.21
N VAL A 10 7.85 3.53 -5.46
CA VAL A 10 7.35 2.15 -5.48
C VAL A 10 6.10 2.10 -6.34
N THR A 11 6.06 1.23 -7.35
CA THR A 11 4.92 1.07 -8.26
C THR A 11 4.24 -0.26 -8.05
N GLY A 12 3.04 -0.41 -8.61
CA GLY A 12 2.33 -1.67 -8.50
C GLY A 12 0.87 -1.61 -8.88
N THR A 13 0.18 -2.70 -8.59
CA THR A 13 -1.27 -2.79 -8.73
C THR A 13 -1.93 -3.31 -7.46
N VAL A 14 -3.19 -2.92 -7.24
CA VAL A 14 -4.06 -3.49 -6.21
C VAL A 14 -5.14 -4.31 -6.91
N PHE A 15 -5.30 -5.57 -6.49
CA PHE A 15 -6.25 -6.51 -7.08
C PHE A 15 -6.86 -7.45 -6.04
N TYR A 16 -7.94 -8.15 -6.40
CA TYR A 16 -8.54 -9.23 -5.62
C TYR A 16 -9.03 -10.34 -6.56
N LEU A 17 -9.21 -11.56 -6.05
CA LEU A 17 -9.57 -12.73 -6.88
C LEU A 17 -11.08 -12.95 -7.02
N GLN A 18 -11.87 -12.39 -6.12
CA GLN A 18 -13.31 -12.50 -6.11
C GLN A 18 -13.90 -11.88 -7.38
N ARG A 19 -14.86 -12.56 -8.00
CA ARG A 19 -15.56 -12.07 -9.20
C ARG A 19 -16.70 -11.12 -8.82
N ILE A 20 -16.35 -10.02 -8.17
CA ILE A 20 -17.27 -8.97 -7.73
C ILE A 20 -16.83 -7.63 -8.31
N ALA A 21 -17.79 -6.82 -8.77
CA ALA A 21 -17.49 -5.48 -9.27
C ALA A 21 -17.09 -4.57 -8.12
N LEU A 22 -16.07 -3.75 -8.36
CA LEU A 22 -15.66 -2.70 -7.43
C LEU A 22 -16.71 -1.58 -7.47
N PRO A 23 -17.29 -1.17 -6.33
CA PRO A 23 -18.26 -0.08 -6.30
C PRO A 23 -17.64 1.22 -6.84
N PRO A 24 -18.43 2.07 -7.53
CA PRO A 24 -17.90 3.31 -8.11
C PRO A 24 -17.45 4.34 -7.04
N SER A 25 -17.97 4.24 -5.81
CA SER A 25 -17.55 5.04 -4.66
C SER A 25 -16.24 4.55 -4.02
N ALA A 26 -15.64 3.46 -4.52
CA ALA A 26 -14.47 2.88 -3.90
C ALA A 26 -13.24 3.79 -3.99
N VAL A 27 -12.45 3.78 -2.93
CA VAL A 27 -11.18 4.50 -2.82
C VAL A 27 -10.10 3.50 -2.45
N VAL A 28 -9.01 3.46 -3.21
CA VAL A 28 -7.83 2.67 -2.88
C VAL A 28 -6.89 3.54 -2.06
N GLU A 29 -6.46 3.05 -0.92
CA GLU A 29 -5.38 3.65 -0.13
C GLU A 29 -4.19 2.70 -0.10
N VAL A 30 -3.01 3.23 -0.44
CA VAL A 30 -1.76 2.49 -0.44
C VAL A 30 -0.76 3.23 0.44
N LYS A 31 -0.07 2.52 1.32
CA LYS A 31 0.95 3.06 2.22
C LYS A 31 2.25 2.30 2.07
N LEU A 32 3.35 3.04 2.07
CA LEU A 32 4.70 2.51 2.31
C LEU A 32 4.99 2.64 3.80
N LEU A 33 5.22 1.52 4.47
CA LEU A 33 5.41 1.44 5.91
C LEU A 33 6.79 0.91 6.25
N ASP A 34 7.43 1.49 7.25
CA ASP A 34 8.57 0.90 7.96
C ASP A 34 8.03 0.03 9.10
N VAL A 35 8.34 -1.26 9.06
CA VAL A 35 7.89 -2.28 10.01
C VAL A 35 9.05 -2.93 10.75
N SER A 36 10.19 -2.26 10.82
CA SER A 36 11.43 -2.79 11.42
C SER A 36 11.33 -3.00 12.93
N ARG A 37 10.32 -2.39 13.58
CA ARG A 37 10.08 -2.48 15.02
C ARG A 37 8.85 -3.33 15.26
N PRO A 38 8.99 -4.61 15.66
CA PRO A 38 7.85 -5.51 15.83
C PRO A 38 6.91 -5.07 16.96
N ASP A 39 7.44 -4.44 18.01
CA ASP A 39 6.68 -4.03 19.19
C ASP A 39 6.24 -2.55 19.14
N ALA A 40 6.28 -1.92 17.96
CA ALA A 40 5.87 -0.54 17.79
C ALA A 40 4.95 -0.38 16.57
N PRO A 41 4.06 0.64 16.56
CA PRO A 41 3.29 0.97 15.39
C PRO A 41 4.18 1.22 14.18
N ALA A 42 3.77 0.71 13.02
CA ALA A 42 4.47 0.93 11.77
C ALA A 42 4.55 2.43 11.42
N VAL A 43 5.70 2.87 10.93
CA VAL A 43 5.90 4.29 10.56
C VAL A 43 5.53 4.47 9.09
N THR A 44 4.62 5.39 8.79
CA THR A 44 4.26 5.71 7.41
C THR A 44 5.34 6.57 6.75
N ILE A 45 5.94 6.05 5.68
CA ILE A 45 6.97 6.75 4.89
C ILE A 45 6.32 7.57 3.76
N ALA A 46 5.32 6.97 3.10
CA ALA A 46 4.54 7.59 2.04
C ALA A 46 3.13 6.98 1.99
N GLU A 47 2.18 7.75 1.48
CA GLU A 47 0.78 7.35 1.34
C GLU A 47 0.19 7.93 0.06
N GLN A 48 -0.71 7.16 -0.58
CA GLN A 48 -1.45 7.58 -1.75
C GLN A 48 -2.91 7.14 -1.63
N THR A 49 -3.81 8.08 -1.86
CA THR A 49 -5.27 7.85 -1.91
C THR A 49 -5.75 8.03 -3.35
N LEU A 50 -6.44 7.02 -3.88
CA LEU A 50 -6.86 6.92 -5.28
C LEU A 50 -8.37 6.67 -5.36
N PRO A 51 -9.19 7.70 -5.63
CA PRO A 51 -10.58 7.49 -5.98
C PRO A 51 -10.66 6.68 -7.28
N THR A 52 -11.34 5.53 -7.24
CA THR A 52 -11.39 4.61 -8.38
C THR A 52 -12.19 5.16 -9.54
N LYS A 53 -13.20 6.01 -9.26
CA LYS A 53 -14.07 6.66 -10.25
C LYS A 53 -14.64 5.67 -11.26
N GLY A 54 -15.07 4.49 -10.78
CA GLY A 54 -15.64 3.41 -11.59
C GLY A 54 -14.62 2.49 -12.27
N LYS A 55 -13.31 2.76 -12.18
CA LYS A 55 -12.27 1.82 -12.64
C LYS A 55 -12.37 0.50 -11.86
N GLN A 56 -12.16 -0.60 -12.57
CA GLN A 56 -12.14 -1.95 -11.98
C GLN A 56 -10.70 -2.40 -11.75
N VAL A 57 -10.53 -3.38 -10.86
CA VAL A 57 -9.22 -4.00 -10.61
C VAL A 57 -8.66 -4.68 -11.88
N PRO A 58 -7.33 -4.72 -12.06
CA PRO A 58 -6.30 -4.17 -11.17
C PRO A 58 -6.20 -2.63 -11.21
N ILE A 59 -6.04 -1.99 -10.05
CA ILE A 59 -5.84 -0.54 -9.93
C ILE A 59 -4.36 -0.24 -9.73
N SER A 60 -3.74 0.47 -10.69
CA SER A 60 -2.33 0.85 -10.58
C SER A 60 -2.09 1.97 -9.55
N PHE A 61 -0.97 1.92 -8.84
CA PHE A 61 -0.50 2.96 -7.92
C PHE A 61 0.96 3.35 -8.18
N SER A 62 1.37 4.49 -7.63
CA SER A 62 2.75 4.99 -7.67
C SER A 62 3.04 5.80 -6.42
N LEU A 63 3.73 5.17 -5.46
CA LEU A 63 4.08 5.75 -4.18
C LEU A 63 5.43 6.45 -4.27
N THR A 64 5.39 7.78 -4.40
CA THR A 64 6.60 8.61 -4.34
C THR A 64 7.04 8.81 -2.88
N TYR A 65 8.32 8.57 -2.60
CA TYR A 65 8.91 8.72 -1.27
C TYR A 65 10.27 9.42 -1.33
N ASP A 66 10.70 9.92 -0.17
CA ASP A 66 12.02 10.50 0.03
C ASP A 66 13.01 9.36 0.38
N PRO A 67 13.98 9.02 -0.50
CA PRO A 67 14.90 7.92 -0.26
C PRO A 67 15.84 8.17 0.92
N THR A 68 15.99 9.42 1.41
CA THR A 68 16.78 9.71 2.61
C THR A 68 16.14 9.20 3.89
N LYS A 69 14.85 8.84 3.85
CA LYS A 69 14.13 8.20 4.97
C LYS A 69 14.30 6.68 5.01
N ILE A 70 14.99 6.10 4.02
CA ILE A 70 15.20 4.65 3.93
C ILE A 70 16.52 4.27 4.58
N LEU A 71 16.45 3.38 5.57
CA LEU A 71 17.60 2.80 6.24
C LEU A 71 17.86 1.40 5.66
N PRO A 72 19.08 1.09 5.19
CA PRO A 72 19.36 -0.20 4.53
C PRO A 72 19.09 -1.43 5.39
N THR A 73 19.17 -1.30 6.71
CA THR A 73 18.92 -2.37 7.69
C THR A 73 17.45 -2.53 8.08
N HIS A 74 16.58 -1.64 7.59
CA HIS A 74 15.16 -1.64 7.92
C HIS A 74 14.34 -2.46 6.91
N ASP A 75 13.12 -2.78 7.33
CA ASP A 75 12.13 -3.57 6.63
C ASP A 75 10.96 -2.68 6.19
N TYR A 76 10.76 -2.57 4.88
CA TYR A 76 9.69 -1.75 4.30
C TYR A 76 8.64 -2.60 3.61
N VAL A 77 7.37 -2.26 3.80
CA VAL A 77 6.24 -3.00 3.21
C VAL A 77 5.22 -2.07 2.58
N VAL A 78 4.53 -2.58 1.57
CA VAL A 78 3.33 -1.95 1.02
C VAL A 78 2.09 -2.51 1.72
N GLN A 79 1.26 -1.63 2.26
CA GLN A 79 -0.09 -1.94 2.71
C GLN A 79 -1.09 -1.31 1.76
N ALA A 80 -2.09 -2.07 1.32
CA ALA A 80 -3.20 -1.58 0.51
C ALA A 80 -4.53 -1.94 1.15
N ARG A 81 -5.47 -1.00 1.08
CA ARG A 81 -6.87 -1.21 1.44
C ARG A 81 -7.78 -0.53 0.45
N ILE A 82 -8.99 -1.09 0.31
CA ILE A 82 -10.05 -0.52 -0.50
C ILE A 82 -11.17 -0.13 0.45
N LEU A 83 -11.50 1.16 0.45
CA LEU A 83 -12.58 1.73 1.22
C LEU A 83 -13.82 1.87 0.34
N VAL A 84 -14.98 1.63 0.91
CA VAL A 84 -16.29 1.97 0.32
C VAL A 84 -17.04 2.76 1.36
N ASP A 85 -17.53 3.94 0.96
CA ASP A 85 -18.26 4.86 1.83
C ASP A 85 -17.51 5.16 3.15
N GLY A 86 -16.18 5.32 3.04
CA GLY A 86 -15.29 5.63 4.17
C GLY A 86 -14.86 4.44 5.05
N SER A 87 -15.38 3.23 4.79
CA SER A 87 -15.06 2.04 5.60
C SER A 87 -14.20 1.04 4.82
N PRO A 88 -13.14 0.45 5.41
CA PRO A 88 -12.34 -0.57 4.74
C PRO A 88 -13.19 -1.81 4.46
N ARG A 89 -13.24 -2.22 3.19
CA ARG A 89 -13.96 -3.42 2.73
C ARG A 89 -13.02 -4.50 2.21
N TRP A 90 -11.83 -4.11 1.74
CA TRP A 90 -10.74 -5.04 1.44
C TRP A 90 -9.43 -4.54 2.04
N ILE A 91 -8.56 -5.47 2.45
CA ILE A 91 -7.23 -5.20 2.99
C ILE A 91 -6.28 -6.34 2.61
N ASN A 92 -5.00 -6.04 2.40
CA ASN A 92 -3.99 -7.09 2.26
C ASN A 92 -3.63 -7.68 3.63
N THR A 93 -3.62 -9.01 3.72
CA THR A 93 -3.16 -9.75 4.91
C THR A 93 -1.74 -10.31 4.73
N SER A 94 -1.30 -10.44 3.48
CA SER A 94 0.05 -10.86 3.13
C SER A 94 1.04 -9.70 3.18
N ARG A 95 2.29 -10.00 3.53
CA ARG A 95 3.39 -9.04 3.57
C ARG A 95 3.94 -8.80 2.16
N TYR A 96 4.00 -7.55 1.74
CA TYR A 96 4.56 -7.12 0.46
C TYR A 96 5.82 -6.28 0.70
N ALA A 97 6.96 -6.95 0.90
CA ALA A 97 8.24 -6.29 1.18
C ALA A 97 8.82 -5.60 -0.05
N VAL A 98 9.42 -4.42 0.14
CA VAL A 98 9.96 -3.58 -0.94
C VAL A 98 11.26 -2.88 -0.53
N ILE A 99 11.99 -2.37 -1.53
CA ILE A 99 13.15 -1.45 -1.41
C ILE A 99 14.43 -2.09 -0.84
N THR A 100 14.42 -2.62 0.38
CA THR A 100 15.62 -3.09 1.09
C THR A 100 15.76 -4.61 1.02
N GLN A 101 16.91 -5.15 1.44
CA GLN A 101 17.16 -6.60 1.51
C GLN A 101 16.98 -7.34 0.16
N GLY A 102 17.21 -6.64 -0.95
CA GLY A 102 17.01 -7.19 -2.30
C GLY A 102 15.54 -7.26 -2.75
N ASN A 103 14.61 -6.71 -1.97
CA ASN A 103 13.20 -6.65 -2.34
C ASN A 103 12.96 -5.68 -3.52
N PRO A 104 11.94 -5.94 -4.35
CA PRO A 104 11.67 -5.11 -5.52
C PRO A 104 11.10 -3.73 -5.15
N THR A 105 11.05 -2.83 -6.12
CA THR A 105 10.31 -1.55 -6.04
C THR A 105 9.01 -1.59 -6.83
N GLN A 106 8.64 -2.75 -7.38
CA GLN A 106 7.38 -2.99 -8.07
C GLN A 106 6.68 -4.21 -7.47
N VAL A 107 5.39 -4.09 -7.16
CA VAL A 107 4.64 -5.15 -6.48
C VAL A 107 3.16 -5.19 -6.83
N ASP A 108 2.62 -6.39 -7.04
CA ASP A 108 1.18 -6.60 -7.21
C ASP A 108 0.56 -7.05 -5.89
N VAL A 109 -0.26 -6.17 -5.30
CA VAL A 109 -0.83 -6.32 -3.97
C VAL A 109 -2.23 -6.91 -4.08
N ARG A 110 -2.37 -8.14 -3.60
CA ARG A 110 -3.67 -8.77 -3.40
C ARG A 110 -4.29 -8.26 -2.12
N VAL A 111 -5.54 -7.83 -2.20
CA VAL A 111 -6.39 -7.53 -1.05
C VAL A 111 -7.49 -8.58 -0.95
N ASP A 112 -7.88 -8.91 0.28
CA ASP A 112 -8.99 -9.80 0.57
C ASP A 112 -10.08 -9.04 1.32
N MET A 113 -11.33 -9.53 1.20
CA MET A 113 -12.47 -8.88 1.82
C MET A 113 -12.33 -8.93 3.35
N VAL A 114 -12.72 -7.85 4.03
CA VAL A 114 -12.76 -7.81 5.49
C VAL A 114 -13.92 -8.70 5.95
N ASN A 115 -13.58 -9.89 6.43
CA ASN A 115 -14.48 -10.75 7.19
C ASN A 115 -14.22 -10.53 8.69
N SER A 116 -15.15 -10.87 9.58
CA SER A 116 -15.00 -10.72 11.05
C SER A 116 -13.75 -11.37 11.65
N ASN A 117 -13.04 -12.23 10.90
CA ASN A 117 -11.79 -12.88 11.30
C ASN A 117 -10.52 -12.17 10.78
N ASN A 118 -10.65 -11.08 10.00
CA ASN A 118 -9.55 -10.35 9.37
C ASN A 118 -9.24 -9.00 10.05
N GLN A 119 -9.67 -8.80 11.29
CA GLN A 119 -9.22 -7.65 12.07
C GLN A 119 -7.77 -7.91 12.54
N PRO A 120 -6.78 -7.08 12.16
CA PRO A 120 -5.49 -7.15 12.82
C PRO A 120 -5.70 -6.84 14.30
N ASN A 121 -5.25 -7.78 15.14
CA ASN A 121 -5.25 -7.68 16.60
C ASN A 121 -4.36 -6.53 17.06
#